data_AF-A0A1F8S5N9-F1
#
_entry.id   AF-A0A1F8S5N9-F1
#
_cell.length_a   1.000
_cell.length_b   1.000
_cell.length_c   1.000
_cell.angle_alpha   90.00
_cell.angle_beta   90.00
_cell.angle_gamma   90.00
#
_symmetry.space_group_name_H-M   'P 1'
#
loop_
_entity.id
_entity.type
_entity.pdbx_description
1 polymer ?
#
loop_
_entity_poly.entity_id
_entity_poly.type
_entity_poly.pdbx_seq_one_letter_code
_entity_poly.pdbx_strand_id
1 'polypeptide(L)'
;MSFPMEPLDERREALVEAVAREIRLRGLTGPAMHFLEASRPYRPLGAPAMLFFDPVLRDVFGGELPSASELLRDDLGIEALIDRLEELDDTDGWDA
;
A
#
# COMPACT_ATOMS: atom_id res chain seq x y z
N MET A 1 -21.46 -8.79 -20.61
CA MET A 1 -21.97 -7.60 -19.89
C MET A 1 -20.85 -7.14 -18.98
N SER A 2 -20.13 -6.08 -19.35
CA SER A 2 -19.09 -5.50 -18.50
C SER A 2 -19.77 -4.62 -17.46
N PHE A 3 -19.59 -4.93 -16.19
CA PHE A 3 -20.06 -4.11 -15.08
C PHE A 3 -19.15 -2.88 -14.94
N PRO A 4 -19.67 -1.73 -14.47
CA PRO A 4 -18.84 -0.54 -14.26
C PRO A 4 -17.96 -0.76 -13.02
N MET A 5 -16.82 -1.42 -13.21
CA MET A 5 -15.75 -1.58 -12.20
C MET A 5 -14.84 -0.35 -12.11
N GLU A 6 -14.92 0.55 -13.09
CA GLU A 6 -14.01 1.70 -13.30
C GLU A 6 -13.84 2.64 -12.08
N PRO A 7 -14.88 3.07 -11.32
CA PRO A 7 -14.66 4.10 -10.29
C PRO A 7 -13.94 3.61 -9.02
N LEU A 8 -13.99 2.31 -8.72
CA LEU A 8 -13.30 1.77 -7.54
C LEU A 8 -11.82 1.50 -7.83
N ASP A 9 -11.51 1.05 -9.04
CA ASP A 9 -10.16 0.71 -9.46
C ASP A 9 -9.33 1.99 -9.68
N GLU A 10 -9.89 3.03 -10.32
CA GLU A 10 -9.24 4.34 -10.44
C GLU A 10 -8.93 4.97 -9.09
N ARG A 11 -9.86 4.87 -8.13
CA ARG A 11 -9.65 5.36 -6.76
C ARG A 11 -8.52 4.60 -6.09
N ARG A 12 -8.46 3.27 -6.25
CA ARG A 12 -7.41 2.44 -5.68
C ARG A 12 -6.05 2.81 -6.25
N GLU A 13 -5.94 2.92 -7.57
CA GLU A 13 -4.71 3.33 -8.24
C GLU A 13 -4.20 4.69 -7.74
N ALA A 14 -5.11 5.67 -7.61
CA ALA A 14 -4.75 6.98 -7.08
C ALA A 14 -4.25 6.92 -5.62
N LEU A 15 -4.84 6.06 -4.79
CA LEU A 15 -4.40 5.87 -3.41
C LEU A 15 -3.04 5.15 -3.35
N VAL A 16 -2.84 4.11 -4.16
CA VAL A 16 -1.56 3.39 -4.28
C VAL A 16 -0.45 4.36 -4.61
N GLU A 17 -0.65 5.18 -5.65
CA GLU A 17 0.35 6.16 -6.09
C GLU A 17 0.67 7.19 -4.99
N ALA A 18 -0.37 7.72 -4.32
CA ALA A 18 -0.18 8.71 -3.26
C ALA A 18 0.60 8.13 -2.07
N VAL A 19 0.26 6.91 -1.64
CA VAL A 19 0.92 6.25 -0.50
C VAL A 19 2.35 5.85 -0.86
N ALA A 20 2.58 5.29 -2.04
CA ALA A 20 3.91 4.90 -2.51
C ALA A 20 4.87 6.10 -2.58
N ARG A 21 4.38 7.26 -3.09
CA ARG A 21 5.16 8.51 -3.10
C ARG A 21 5.50 9.00 -1.70
N GLU A 22 4.56 8.98 -0.77
CA GLU A 22 4.80 9.42 0.61
C GLU A 22 5.83 8.53 1.32
N ILE A 23 5.76 7.20 1.13
CA ILE A 23 6.78 6.25 1.63
C ILE A 23 8.16 6.62 1.09
N ARG A 24 8.26 6.83 -0.22
CA ARG A 24 9.53 7.17 -0.89
C ARG A 24 10.08 8.50 -0.38
N LEU A 25 9.24 9.54 -0.30
CA LEU A 25 9.63 10.87 0.18
C LEU A 25 10.21 10.83 1.61
N ARG A 26 9.72 9.91 2.45
CA ARG A 26 10.21 9.71 3.82
C ARG A 26 11.42 8.78 3.91
N GLY A 27 11.87 8.19 2.81
CA GLY A 27 12.97 7.20 2.79
C GLY A 27 12.59 5.88 3.47
N LEU A 28 11.30 5.51 3.46
CA LEU A 28 10.77 4.36 4.18
C LEU A 28 10.48 3.13 3.28
N THR A 29 10.91 3.14 2.02
CA THR A 29 10.62 2.06 1.05
C THR A 29 11.00 0.69 1.56
N GLY A 30 12.25 0.48 1.99
CA GLY A 30 12.71 -0.82 2.51
C GLY A 30 11.92 -1.32 3.73
N PRO A 31 11.76 -0.53 4.80
CA PRO A 31 10.91 -0.88 5.93
C PRO A 31 9.45 -1.19 5.55
N ALA A 32 8.86 -0.40 4.64
CA ALA A 32 7.48 -0.61 4.18
C ALA A 32 7.35 -1.93 3.40
N MET A 33 8.26 -2.22 2.48
CA MET A 33 8.32 -3.48 1.73
C MET A 33 8.40 -4.68 2.68
N HIS A 34 9.34 -4.67 3.63
CA HIS A 34 9.46 -5.74 4.63
C HIS A 34 8.20 -5.92 5.46
N PHE A 35 7.53 -4.83 5.83
CA PHE A 35 6.27 -4.91 6.57
C PHE A 35 5.15 -5.54 5.74
N LEU A 36 4.98 -5.11 4.48
CA LEU A 36 3.97 -5.64 3.57
C LEU A 36 4.23 -7.11 3.21
N GLU A 37 5.49 -7.52 3.07
CA GLU A 37 5.87 -8.91 2.91
C GLU A 37 5.62 -9.75 4.17
N ALA A 38 5.94 -9.22 5.35
CA ALA A 38 5.65 -9.90 6.61
C ALA A 38 4.14 -10.04 6.85
N SER A 39 3.30 -9.22 6.20
CA SER A 39 1.85 -9.30 6.29
C SER A 39 1.23 -10.39 5.40
N ARG A 40 1.97 -10.94 4.41
CA ARG A 40 1.48 -11.98 3.47
C ARG A 40 0.76 -13.17 4.15
N PRO A 41 1.26 -13.75 5.26
CA PRO A 41 0.61 -14.89 5.92
C PRO A 41 -0.77 -14.58 6.52
N TYR A 42 -1.07 -13.30 6.79
CA TYR A 42 -2.29 -12.87 7.48
C TYR A 42 -3.39 -12.41 6.52
N ARG A 43 -3.08 -12.31 5.23
CA ARG A 43 -4.01 -11.96 4.14
C ARG A 43 -5.32 -12.76 4.11
N PRO A 44 -5.33 -14.09 4.37
CA PRO A 44 -6.58 -14.86 4.42
C PRO A 44 -7.55 -14.41 5.52
N LEU A 45 -7.07 -13.64 6.51
CA LEU A 45 -7.88 -13.12 7.61
C LEU A 45 -8.68 -11.86 7.18
N GLY A 46 -8.37 -11.27 6.03
CA GLY A 46 -9.06 -10.13 5.44
C GLY A 46 -8.97 -8.84 6.27
N ALA A 47 -9.87 -7.90 5.99
CA ALA A 47 -9.95 -6.56 6.59
C ALA A 47 -9.80 -6.49 8.14
N PRO A 48 -10.34 -7.43 8.95
CA PRO A 48 -10.20 -7.38 10.40
C PRO A 48 -8.75 -7.48 10.90
N ALA A 49 -7.87 -8.17 10.18
CA ALA A 49 -6.46 -8.30 10.57
C ALA A 49 -5.67 -7.01 10.33
N MET A 50 -6.09 -6.18 9.36
CA MET A 50 -5.39 -4.95 9.02
C MET A 50 -5.66 -3.82 10.02
N LEU A 51 -6.76 -3.89 10.77
CA LEU A 51 -7.03 -3.02 11.93
C LEU A 51 -6.01 -3.21 13.07
N PHE A 52 -5.39 -4.39 13.19
CA PHE A 52 -4.32 -4.63 14.18
C PHE A 52 -3.06 -3.80 13.88
N PHE A 53 -2.81 -3.53 12.60
CA PHE A 53 -1.64 -2.81 12.13
C PHE A 53 -1.85 -1.29 12.00
N ASP A 54 -3.11 -0.83 12.06
CA ASP A 54 -3.51 0.57 11.97
C ASP A 54 -2.73 1.54 12.89
N PRO A 55 -2.35 1.20 14.15
CA PRO A 55 -1.57 2.10 15.00
C PRO A 55 -0.16 2.38 14.48
N VAL A 56 0.53 1.35 13.99
CA VAL A 56 1.90 1.48 13.43
C VAL A 56 1.83 2.28 12.14
N LEU A 57 0.81 2.02 11.32
CA LEU A 57 0.60 2.73 10.06
C LEU A 57 0.28 4.21 10.31
N ARG A 58 -0.55 4.53 11.29
CA ARG A 58 -0.83 5.92 11.67
C ARG A 58 0.40 6.68 12.14
N ASP A 59 1.31 6.03 12.85
CA ASP A 59 2.54 6.65 13.32
C ASP A 59 3.56 6.85 12.18
N VAL A 60 3.70 5.83 11.31
CA VAL A 60 4.67 5.83 10.20
C VAL A 60 4.20 6.70 9.02
N PHE A 61 2.92 6.68 8.70
CA PHE A 61 2.33 7.36 7.54
C PHE A 61 1.64 8.68 7.91
N GLY A 62 1.42 8.95 9.19
CA GLY A 62 0.70 10.11 9.69
C GLY A 62 -0.80 9.83 9.72
N GLY A 63 -1.36 9.80 10.94
CA GLY A 63 -2.71 9.29 11.24
C GLY A 63 -3.91 10.01 10.63
N GLU A 64 -3.67 10.91 9.68
CA GLU A 64 -4.67 11.62 8.89
C GLU A 64 -4.97 10.95 7.55
N LEU A 65 -4.15 10.01 7.04
CA LEU A 65 -4.41 9.35 5.74
C LEU A 65 -5.57 8.35 5.87
N PRO A 66 -6.79 8.67 5.41
CA PRO A 66 -7.90 7.70 5.36
C PRO A 66 -7.63 6.60 4.32
N SER A 67 -6.62 6.86 3.47
CA SER A 67 -6.19 6.10 2.30
C SER A 67 -5.46 4.79 2.62
N ALA A 68 -4.62 4.78 3.67
CA ALA A 68 -3.78 3.63 3.98
C ALA A 68 -4.62 2.44 4.47
N SER A 69 -5.58 2.70 5.37
CA SER A 69 -6.50 1.67 5.85
C SER A 69 -7.43 1.16 4.74
N GLU A 70 -7.72 1.96 3.70
CA GLU A 70 -8.51 1.55 2.53
C GLU A 70 -7.75 0.58 1.62
N LEU A 71 -6.47 0.85 1.34
CA LEU A 71 -5.58 -0.01 0.54
C LEU A 71 -5.26 -1.32 1.24
N LEU A 72 -5.05 -1.26 2.55
CA LEU A 72 -4.67 -2.42 3.34
C LEU A 72 -5.87 -3.32 3.68
N ARG A 73 -7.10 -2.90 3.36
CA ARG A 73 -8.32 -3.67 3.68
C ARG A 73 -8.43 -5.00 2.92
N ASP A 74 -7.81 -5.10 1.74
CA ASP A 74 -7.87 -6.27 0.88
C ASP A 74 -6.51 -6.58 0.24
N ASP A 75 -6.34 -7.82 -0.19
CA ASP A 75 -5.08 -8.31 -0.75
C ASP A 75 -4.68 -7.58 -2.03
N LEU A 76 -5.66 -7.14 -2.82
CA LEU A 76 -5.44 -6.43 -4.08
C LEU A 76 -4.77 -5.07 -3.85
N GLY A 77 -5.21 -4.31 -2.85
CA GLY A 77 -4.59 -3.03 -2.50
C GLY A 77 -3.19 -3.20 -1.90
N ILE A 78 -2.95 -4.29 -1.17
CA ILE A 78 -1.62 -4.63 -0.63
C ILE A 78 -0.65 -4.98 -1.76
N GLU A 79 -1.01 -5.89 -2.67
CA GLU A 79 -0.13 -6.26 -3.79
C GLU A 79 0.13 -5.07 -4.71
N ALA A 80 -0.90 -4.28 -5.05
CA ALA A 80 -0.72 -3.10 -5.88
C ALA A 80 0.25 -2.07 -5.25
N LEU A 81 0.26 -1.95 -3.92
CA LEU A 81 1.22 -1.10 -3.23
C LEU A 81 2.64 -1.67 -3.23
N ILE A 82 2.79 -2.99 -3.08
CA ILE A 82 4.09 -3.69 -3.19
C ILE A 82 4.66 -3.48 -4.58
N ASP A 83 3.91 -3.85 -5.62
CA ASP A 83 4.33 -3.73 -7.03
C ASP A 83 4.78 -2.30 -7.34
N ARG A 84 4.02 -1.31 -6.86
CA ARG A 84 4.36 0.09 -7.10
C ARG A 84 5.63 0.56 -6.39
N LEU A 85 5.85 0.08 -5.17
CA LEU A 85 7.08 0.39 -4.43
C LEU A 85 8.31 -0.25 -5.08
N GLU A 86 8.17 -1.48 -5.60
CA GLU A 86 9.21 -2.17 -6.38
C GLU A 86 9.56 -1.39 -7.65
N GLU A 87 8.57 -0.98 -8.45
CA GLU A 87 8.79 -0.17 -9.65
C GLU A 87 9.55 1.13 -9.36
N LEU A 88 9.20 1.81 -8.27
CA LEU A 88 9.87 3.04 -7.85
C LEU A 88 11.32 2.78 -7.39
N ASP A 89 11.60 1.63 -6.77
CA ASP A 89 12.96 1.28 -6.31
C ASP A 89 13.87 0.82 -7.45
N ASP A 90 13.32 0.04 -8.39
CA ASP A 90 14.03 -0.35 -9.61
C ASP A 90 14.39 0.86 -10.47
N THR A 91 13.50 1.86 -10.54
CA THR A 91 13.78 3.12 -11.27
C THR A 91 14.99 3.85 -10.67
N ASP A 92 15.09 3.94 -9.35
CA ASP A 92 16.23 4.57 -8.67
C ASP A 92 17.53 3.75 -8.81
N GLY A 93 17.44 2.43 -8.93
CA GLY A 93 18.57 1.53 -9.10
C GLY A 93 19.20 1.53 -10.50
N TRP A 94 18.46 1.98 -11.52
CA TRP A 94 18.96 2.09 -12.91
C TRP A 94 19.59 3.46 -13.21
N ASP A 95 19.33 4.47 -12.39
CA ASP A 95 19.88 5.83 -12.52
C ASP A 95 21.16 6.07 -11.67
N ALA A 96 21.71 5.05 -11.01
CA ALA A 96 22.87 5.11 -10.11
C ALA A 96 24.20 4.62 -10.73
#